data_AF-A0A0X3WEV7-F1
#
_entry.id   AF-A0A0X3WEV7-F1
#
_cell.length_a   1.000
_cell.length_b   1.000
_cell.length_c   1.000
_cell.angle_alpha   90.00
_cell.angle_beta   90.00
_cell.angle_gamma   90.00
#
_symmetry.space_group_name_H-M   'P 1'
#
loop_
_entity.id
_entity.type
_entity.pdbx_description
1 polymer ?
#
loop_
_entity_poly.entity_id
_entity_poly.type
_entity_poly.pdbx_seq_one_letter_code
_entity_poly.pdbx_strand_id
1 'polypeptide(L)'
;MGEWRGPEGAHFTLSGTREVTAVKIRGQEEDFNDRWSLSGKGSWQVLPSPKIGLVVAEGRFVRLMIKDGQSRFAKTDDDELNGRSPAPRPETTSTSPTTYTWDISVKKGKMGLELYYVVGDPDHRWTATFTHEQ
;
A
#
# COMPACT_ATOMS: atom_id res chain seq x y z
N MET A 1 14.04 -5.56 -8.14
CA MET A 1 13.75 -6.86 -7.51
C MET A 1 14.22 -6.80 -6.08
N GLY A 2 13.70 -7.66 -5.21
CA GLY A 2 14.06 -7.69 -3.79
C GLY A 2 12.93 -7.26 -2.87
N GLU A 3 13.23 -7.21 -1.57
CA GLU A 3 12.30 -6.88 -0.50
C GLU A 3 12.23 -5.38 -0.27
N TRP A 4 11.01 -4.89 -0.08
CA TRP A 4 10.70 -3.50 0.19
C TRP A 4 9.93 -3.43 1.50
N ARG A 5 10.46 -2.67 2.45
CA ARG A 5 9.87 -2.52 3.78
C ARG A 5 9.30 -1.14 3.96
N GLY A 6 8.09 -1.10 4.48
CA GLY A 6 7.36 0.11 4.78
C GLY A 6 6.91 0.15 6.24
N PRO A 7 5.99 1.07 6.55
CA PRO A 7 5.54 1.32 7.92
C PRO A 7 4.81 0.10 8.51
N GLU A 8 4.89 -0.05 9.83
CA GLU A 8 4.12 -1.02 10.63
C GLU A 8 4.18 -2.47 10.15
N GLY A 9 5.35 -2.89 9.66
CA GLY A 9 5.58 -4.24 9.16
C GLY A 9 4.97 -4.52 7.79
N ALA A 10 4.43 -3.52 7.10
CA ALA A 10 4.05 -3.66 5.70
C ALA A 10 5.31 -3.91 4.86
N HIS A 11 5.28 -4.93 4.01
CA HIS A 11 6.40 -5.23 3.13
C HIS A 11 5.95 -6.01 1.91
N PHE A 12 6.76 -5.96 0.84
CA PHE A 12 6.55 -6.80 -0.32
C PHE A 12 7.86 -7.18 -1.00
N THR A 13 7.86 -8.33 -1.66
CA THR A 13 9.00 -8.85 -2.40
C THR A 13 8.68 -8.88 -3.88
N LEU A 14 9.48 -8.18 -4.69
CA LEU A 14 9.36 -8.16 -6.15
C LEU A 14 10.33 -9.15 -6.78
N SER A 15 9.82 -10.20 -7.42
CA SER A 15 10.63 -11.19 -8.13
C SER A 15 11.03 -10.72 -9.54
N GLY A 16 12.07 -11.33 -10.12
CA GLY A 16 12.42 -11.09 -11.53
C GLY A 16 11.42 -11.64 -12.53
N THR A 17 10.55 -12.57 -12.11
CA THR A 17 9.48 -13.19 -12.90
C THR A 17 8.19 -12.39 -12.92
N ARG A 18 8.20 -11.13 -12.44
CA ARG A 18 7.01 -10.25 -12.31
C ARG A 18 5.98 -10.73 -11.30
N GLU A 19 6.40 -11.52 -10.32
CA GLU A 19 5.56 -11.96 -9.20
C GLU A 19 5.84 -11.09 -7.97
N VAL A 20 4.79 -10.85 -7.18
CA VAL A 20 4.90 -10.14 -5.90
C VAL A 20 4.28 -10.98 -4.79
N THR A 21 4.93 -10.96 -3.62
CA THR A 21 4.33 -11.35 -2.35
C THR A 21 4.23 -10.10 -1.49
N ALA A 22 3.04 -9.79 -1.00
CA ALA A 22 2.73 -8.59 -0.26
C ALA A 22 2.15 -8.94 1.11
N VAL A 23 2.54 -8.18 2.14
CA VAL A 23 2.10 -8.36 3.52
C VAL A 23 1.63 -7.02 4.06
N LYS A 24 0.39 -7.01 4.57
CA LYS A 24 -0.22 -5.87 5.28
C LYS A 24 -0.15 -4.55 4.49
N ILE A 25 -0.35 -4.60 3.17
CA ILE A 25 -0.36 -3.36 2.36
C ILE A 25 -1.73 -2.69 2.55
N ARG A 26 -1.73 -1.44 3.01
CA ARG A 26 -2.95 -0.65 3.26
C ARG A 26 -3.57 -0.20 1.95
N GLY A 27 -4.90 -0.05 1.91
CA GLY A 27 -5.59 0.64 0.82
C GLY A 27 -4.98 2.01 0.50
N GLN A 28 -5.09 2.44 -0.76
CA GLN A 28 -4.59 3.74 -1.21
C GLN A 28 -5.70 4.80 -1.10
N GLU A 29 -5.32 6.04 -0.76
CA GLU A 29 -6.24 7.19 -0.71
C GLU A 29 -7.54 6.89 0.08
N GLU A 30 -8.70 7.16 -0.53
CA GLU A 30 -10.03 6.97 0.06
C GLU A 30 -10.35 5.49 0.32
N ASP A 31 -9.72 4.54 -0.38
CA ASP A 31 -9.97 3.11 -0.15
C ASP A 31 -9.51 2.67 1.25
N PHE A 32 -8.57 3.39 1.88
CA PHE A 32 -8.19 3.14 3.27
C PHE A 32 -9.25 3.61 4.27
N ASN A 33 -10.21 4.46 3.89
CA ASN A 33 -11.28 4.88 4.81
C ASN A 33 -12.13 3.68 5.30
N ASP A 34 -12.08 2.58 4.55
CA ASP A 34 -12.66 1.27 4.89
C ASP A 34 -11.76 0.44 5.84
N ARG A 35 -10.64 1.01 6.26
CA ARG A 35 -9.69 0.50 7.26
C ARG A 35 -9.28 -0.94 7.02
N TRP A 36 -8.78 -1.24 5.82
CA TRP A 36 -8.28 -2.57 5.50
C TRP A 36 -6.82 -2.56 5.05
N SER A 37 -6.20 -3.72 5.19
CA SER A 37 -4.92 -4.08 4.61
C SER A 37 -5.02 -5.44 3.97
N LEU A 38 -4.26 -5.67 2.91
CA LEU A 38 -4.31 -6.90 2.13
C LEU A 38 -2.93 -7.55 2.11
N SER A 39 -2.91 -8.87 2.34
CA SER A 39 -1.73 -9.71 2.18
C SER A 39 -2.02 -10.77 1.12
N GLY A 40 -1.05 -11.13 0.31
CA GLY A 40 -1.26 -12.12 -0.73
C GLY A 40 -0.16 -12.15 -1.77
N LYS A 41 -0.42 -12.90 -2.84
CA LYS A 41 0.46 -12.98 -4.00
C LYS A 41 -0.20 -12.38 -5.23
N GLY A 42 0.62 -12.02 -6.20
CA GLY A 42 0.13 -11.59 -7.49
C GLY A 42 1.27 -11.15 -8.39
N SER A 43 1.04 -10.11 -9.18
CA SER A 43 2.02 -9.63 -10.14
C SER A 43 2.39 -8.16 -9.96
N TRP A 44 3.56 -7.81 -10.48
CA TRP A 44 4.02 -6.43 -10.51
C TRP A 44 4.57 -6.05 -11.88
N GLN A 45 4.52 -4.75 -12.17
CA GLN A 45 5.13 -4.17 -13.36
C GLN A 45 5.54 -2.72 -13.13
N VAL A 46 6.52 -2.25 -13.89
CA VAL A 46 6.88 -0.83 -13.94
C VAL A 46 6.16 -0.19 -15.11
N LEU A 47 5.50 0.93 -14.84
CA LEU A 47 4.77 1.71 -15.83
C LEU A 47 5.34 3.14 -15.91
N PRO A 48 5.27 3.79 -17.09
CA PRO A 48 5.60 5.22 -17.22
C PRO A 48 4.56 6.07 -16.47
N SER A 49 4.92 7.25 -15.97
CA SER A 49 4.01 8.14 -15.21
C SER A 49 2.59 8.13 -15.77
N PRO A 50 1.56 7.88 -14.94
CA PRO A 50 0.20 8.02 -15.40
C PRO A 50 -0.07 9.50 -15.73
N LYS A 51 -0.96 9.74 -16.70
CA LYS A 51 -1.47 11.08 -17.02
C LYS A 51 -2.67 11.48 -16.12
N ILE A 52 -3.09 10.60 -15.22
CA ILE A 52 -4.34 10.69 -14.45
C ILE A 52 -4.17 9.97 -13.11
N GLY A 53 -4.63 10.58 -12.02
CA GLY A 53 -4.45 10.11 -10.63
C GLY A 53 -3.43 10.94 -9.84
N LEU A 54 -3.42 10.80 -8.51
CA LEU A 54 -2.45 11.46 -7.61
C LEU A 54 -1.08 10.78 -7.72
N VAL A 55 -0.35 11.17 -8.75
CA VAL A 55 1.05 10.84 -8.91
C VAL A 55 1.85 11.65 -7.90
N VAL A 56 2.43 10.97 -6.91
CA VAL A 56 3.17 11.64 -5.82
C VAL A 56 4.62 11.98 -6.21
N ALA A 57 5.12 11.43 -7.34
CA ALA A 57 6.36 11.85 -7.99
C ALA A 57 6.26 11.75 -9.51
N GLU A 58 6.83 12.73 -10.22
CA GLU A 58 7.11 12.59 -11.64
C GLU A 58 8.06 11.40 -11.90
N GLY A 59 7.76 10.58 -12.91
CA GLY A 59 8.67 9.53 -13.34
C GLY A 59 8.01 8.19 -13.67
N ARG A 60 8.45 7.11 -13.03
CA ARG A 60 7.89 5.76 -13.20
C ARG A 60 7.12 5.37 -11.94
N PHE A 61 6.19 4.44 -12.09
CA PHE A 61 5.50 3.83 -10.96
C PHE A 61 5.56 2.30 -11.05
N VAL A 62 5.45 1.66 -9.89
CA VAL A 62 5.32 0.21 -9.75
C VAL A 62 3.85 -0.08 -9.50
N ARG A 63 3.22 -0.80 -10.41
CA ARG A 63 1.87 -1.34 -10.20
C ARG A 63 1.98 -2.70 -9.54
N LEU A 64 1.36 -2.87 -8.38
CA LEU A 64 1.18 -4.16 -7.71
C LEU A 64 -0.26 -4.59 -7.87
N MET A 65 -0.50 -5.82 -8.31
CA MET A 65 -1.84 -6.41 -8.36
C MET A 65 -1.83 -7.69 -7.53
N ILE A 66 -2.63 -7.73 -6.48
CA ILE A 66 -2.85 -8.91 -5.65
C ILE A 66 -4.22 -9.49 -6.00
N LYS A 67 -4.29 -10.81 -6.14
CA LYS A 67 -5.52 -11.57 -6.37
C LYS A 67 -5.66 -12.63 -5.29
N ASP A 68 -6.90 -12.90 -4.90
CA ASP A 68 -7.23 -13.89 -3.86
C ASP A 68 -6.46 -13.68 -2.55
N GLY A 69 -6.22 -12.41 -2.22
CA GLY A 69 -5.54 -11.99 -1.01
C GLY A 69 -6.41 -12.09 0.24
N GLN A 70 -5.75 -12.11 1.39
CA GLN A 70 -6.36 -12.10 2.71
C GLN A 70 -6.43 -10.68 3.24
N SER A 71 -7.63 -10.13 3.26
CA SER A 71 -7.88 -8.81 3.80
C SER A 71 -8.07 -8.86 5.31
N ARG A 72 -7.59 -7.84 6.00
CA ARG A 72 -7.74 -7.66 7.45
C ARG A 72 -8.01 -6.22 7.77
N PHE A 73 -8.71 -5.99 8.87
CA PHE A 73 -8.87 -4.66 9.42
C PHE A 73 -7.51 -4.05 9.75
N ALA A 74 -7.23 -2.87 9.20
CA ALA A 74 -6.05 -2.08 9.46
C ALA A 74 -6.36 -1.09 10.58
N LYS A 75 -5.50 -1.08 11.60
CA LYS A 75 -5.54 -0.06 12.65
C LYS A 75 -5.09 1.28 12.06
N THR A 76 -5.51 2.38 12.65
CA THR A 76 -4.94 3.70 12.37
C THR A 76 -3.93 4.07 13.46
N ASP A 77 -3.06 5.05 13.20
CA ASP A 77 -2.10 5.56 14.19
C ASP A 77 -2.80 6.02 15.48
N ASP A 78 -4.03 6.56 15.39
CA ASP A 78 -4.84 6.91 16.55
C ASP A 78 -5.28 5.67 17.36
N ASP A 79 -5.61 4.56 16.68
CA ASP A 79 -5.97 3.29 17.33
C ASP A 79 -4.74 2.68 18.04
N GLU A 80 -3.55 2.77 17.45
CA GLU A 80 -2.30 2.26 18.04
C GLU A 80 -1.80 3.14 19.19
N LEU A 81 -1.83 4.47 19.03
CA LEU A 81 -1.32 5.42 20.03
C LEU A 81 -2.18 5.44 21.31
N ASN A 82 -3.50 5.24 21.17
CA ASN A 82 -4.43 5.25 22.32
C ASN A 82 -4.73 3.85 22.86
N GLY A 83 -4.12 2.79 22.32
CA GLY A 83 -4.44 1.40 22.66
C GLY A 83 -5.94 1.07 22.49
N ARG A 84 -6.66 1.87 21.70
CA ARG A 84 -8.10 1.71 21.51
C ARG A 84 -8.31 0.54 20.57
N SER A 85 -9.08 -0.44 21.06
CA SER A 85 -9.72 -1.37 20.13
C SER A 85 -10.63 -0.52 19.24
N PRO A 86 -10.53 -0.63 17.91
CA PRO A 86 -11.32 0.21 17.00
C PRO A 86 -12.79 0.04 17.39
N ALA A 87 -13.46 1.17 17.67
CA ALA A 87 -14.90 1.15 17.90
C ALA A 87 -15.55 0.54 16.65
N PRO A 88 -16.48 -0.43 16.79
CA PRO A 88 -17.19 -0.98 15.65
C PRO A 88 -17.92 0.17 14.95
N ARG A 89 -17.38 0.60 13.80
CA ARG A 89 -18.09 1.48 12.88
C ARG A 89 -19.31 0.68 12.40
N PRO A 90 -20.52 1.29 12.28
CA PRO A 90 -21.67 0.60 11.71
C PRO A 90 -21.23 -0.09 10.44
N GLU A 91 -21.64 -1.36 10.29
CA GLU A 91 -21.24 -2.26 9.23
C GLU A 91 -21.59 -1.66 7.86
N THR A 92 -20.74 -0.76 7.37
CA THR A 92 -20.65 -0.49 5.95
C THR A 92 -20.19 -1.81 5.37
N THR A 93 -21.09 -2.43 4.61
CA THR A 93 -20.97 -3.69 3.87
C THR A 93 -19.82 -3.71 2.84
N SER A 94 -18.79 -2.90 3.01
CA SER A 94 -17.57 -2.91 2.21
C SER A 94 -16.81 -4.19 2.54
N THR A 95 -17.15 -5.25 1.82
CA THR A 95 -16.43 -6.52 1.83
C THR A 95 -14.97 -6.21 1.58
N SER A 96 -14.12 -6.38 2.61
CA SER A 96 -12.70 -6.05 2.50
C SER A 96 -12.10 -6.78 1.28
N PRO A 97 -11.38 -6.08 0.39
CA PRO A 97 -11.11 -6.59 -0.94
C PRO A 97 -10.17 -7.80 -0.88
N THR A 98 -10.49 -8.83 -1.66
CA THR A 98 -9.56 -9.95 -1.92
C THR A 98 -8.69 -9.69 -3.16
N THR A 99 -9.06 -8.73 -4.00
CA THR A 99 -8.29 -8.29 -5.16
C THR A 99 -8.12 -6.79 -5.11
N TYR A 100 -6.88 -6.30 -5.25
CA TYR A 100 -6.60 -4.88 -5.24
C TYR A 100 -5.35 -4.54 -6.04
N THR A 101 -5.31 -3.32 -6.57
CA THR A 101 -4.19 -2.79 -7.35
C THR A 101 -3.66 -1.51 -6.70
N TRP A 102 -2.37 -1.47 -6.41
CA TRP A 102 -1.68 -0.26 -5.97
C TRP A 102 -0.84 0.31 -7.10
N ASP A 103 -0.87 1.63 -7.25
CA ASP A 103 0.04 2.37 -8.13
C ASP A 103 1.02 3.17 -7.28
N ILE A 104 2.24 2.64 -7.16
CA ILE A 104 3.26 3.12 -6.21
C ILE A 104 4.31 3.94 -6.95
N SER A 105 4.45 5.21 -6.58
CA SER A 105 5.41 6.13 -7.20
C SER A 105 6.85 5.72 -6.88
N VAL A 106 7.75 5.84 -7.87
CA VAL A 106 9.19 5.59 -7.69
C VAL A 106 9.92 6.93 -7.58
N LYS A 107 10.74 7.10 -6.55
CA LYS A 107 11.62 8.26 -6.40
C LYS A 107 13.04 7.83 -6.07
N LYS A 108 14.00 8.64 -6.49
CA LYS A 108 15.38 8.55 -6.02
C LYS A 108 15.51 9.33 -4.71
N GLY A 109 15.63 8.60 -3.60
CA GLY A 109 15.91 9.13 -2.28
C GLY A 109 17.40 9.36 -2.04
N LYS A 110 17.76 9.75 -0.81
CA LYS A 110 19.16 10.01 -0.41
C LYS A 110 19.99 8.72 -0.32
N MET A 111 19.37 7.62 0.09
CA MET A 111 20.05 6.33 0.33
C MET A 111 19.77 5.29 -0.77
N GLY A 112 18.99 5.62 -1.79
CA GLY A 112 18.63 4.67 -2.84
C GLY A 112 17.27 4.97 -3.46
N LEU A 113 16.64 3.94 -4.00
CA LEU A 113 15.27 4.03 -4.51
C LEU A 113 14.28 3.93 -3.37
N GLU A 114 13.24 4.76 -3.43
CA GLU A 114 12.10 4.77 -2.52
C GLU A 114 10.82 4.56 -3.34
N LEU A 115 9.91 3.74 -2.80
CA LEU A 115 8.59 3.52 -3.35
C LEU A 115 7.56 4.10 -2.40
N TYR A 116 6.56 4.84 -2.90
CA TYR A 116 5.59 5.47 -2.01
C TYR A 116 4.25 5.77 -2.65
N TYR A 117 3.20 5.79 -1.83
CA TYR A 117 1.84 6.14 -2.20
C TYR A 117 1.13 6.82 -1.01
N VAL A 118 0.00 7.48 -1.28
CA VAL A 118 -0.79 8.17 -0.25
C VAL A 118 -1.80 7.21 0.38
N VAL A 119 -1.91 7.26 1.70
CA VAL A 119 -2.90 6.52 2.48
C VAL A 119 -3.79 7.52 3.23
N GLY A 120 -5.10 7.27 3.24
CA GLY A 120 -6.05 8.02 4.03
C GLY A 120 -6.85 9.05 3.24
N ASP A 121 -7.87 9.57 3.93
CA ASP A 121 -8.80 10.58 3.46
C ASP A 121 -8.12 11.89 3.04
N PRO A 122 -8.64 12.64 2.04
CA PRO A 122 -8.25 14.03 1.74
C PRO A 122 -7.87 14.91 2.92
N ASP A 123 -8.61 14.85 4.02
CA ASP A 123 -8.38 15.70 5.18
C ASP A 123 -7.22 15.19 6.05
N HIS A 124 -7.02 13.87 6.16
CA HIS A 124 -6.00 13.24 7.02
C HIS A 124 -5.10 12.28 6.21
N ARG A 125 -4.39 12.81 5.24
CA ARG A 125 -3.45 12.05 4.38
C ARG A 125 -2.10 11.86 5.04
N TRP A 126 -1.52 10.68 4.82
CA TRP A 126 -0.11 10.42 5.08
C TRP A 126 0.51 9.59 3.95
N THR A 127 1.84 9.54 3.89
CA THR A 127 2.56 8.84 2.83
C THR A 127 3.17 7.54 3.36
N ALA A 128 2.79 6.41 2.77
CA ALA A 128 3.44 5.14 3.02
C ALA A 128 4.70 5.06 2.15
N THR A 129 5.88 5.06 2.78
CA THR A 129 7.17 4.95 2.09
C THR A 129 7.80 3.59 2.33
N PHE A 130 8.31 2.98 1.27
CA PHE A 130 8.99 1.71 1.26
C PHE A 130 10.42 1.87 0.77
N THR A 131 11.36 1.31 1.52
CA THR A 131 12.78 1.28 1.18
C THR A 131 13.22 -0.12 0.81
N HIS A 132 14.13 -0.21 -0.13
CA HIS A 132 14.73 -1.47 -0.55
C HIS A 132 15.70 -1.96 0.52
N GLU A 133 15.52 -3.20 1.02
CA GLU A 133 16.58 -3.86 1.80
C GLU A 133 17.59 -4.51 0.85
N GLN A 134 18.88 -4.23 1.09
CA GLN A 134 20.02 -4.76 0.32
C GLN A 134 20.46 -6.11 0.85
#